data_AF-A0A1Y0C8A5-F1
#
_entry.id   AF-A0A1Y0C8A5-F1
#
_cell.length_a   1.000
_cell.length_b   1.000
_cell.length_c   1.000
_cell.angle_alpha   90.00
_cell.angle_beta   90.00
_cell.angle_gamma   90.00
#
_symmetry.space_group_name_H-M   'P 1'
#
loop_
_entity.id
_entity.type
_entity.pdbx_description
1 polymer ?
#
loop_
_entity_poly.entity_id
_entity_poly.type
_entity_poly.pdbx_seq_one_letter_code
_entity_poly.pdbx_strand_id
1 'polypeptide(L)'
;MERRRSEQDTRSPMTTLQQMPALVVLERFPVPVLAIAEDGSILFANSAFAEMVGHSAESVKALKFAEIFHSLPDDESAVSVVRANAELVVDLVHRDRSIVRARMSKSALLRGDDPVALAAFHDLTEQLWVEEL
;
A
#
# COMPACT_ATOMS: atom_id res chain seq x y z
N MET A 1 -43.60 -25.40 21.85
CA MET A 1 -43.48 -24.95 20.45
C MET A 1 -42.17 -24.18 20.34
N GLU A 2 -41.10 -24.89 20.04
CA GLU A 2 -39.74 -24.52 20.45
C GLU A 2 -38.79 -24.84 19.30
N ARG A 3 -38.97 -24.21 18.13
CA ARG A 3 -38.16 -24.49 16.93
C ARG A 3 -37.98 -23.28 16.00
N ARG A 4 -37.81 -22.07 16.55
CA ARG A 4 -37.50 -20.86 15.76
C ARG A 4 -36.49 -19.92 16.43
N ARG A 5 -35.54 -20.44 17.22
CA ARG A 5 -34.57 -19.60 17.96
C ARG A 5 -33.10 -19.95 17.73
N SER A 6 -32.75 -20.69 16.67
CA SER A 6 -31.43 -21.37 16.62
C SER A 6 -30.68 -21.31 15.29
N GLU A 7 -30.90 -20.31 14.42
CA GLU A 7 -30.13 -20.21 13.14
C GLU A 7 -29.49 -18.84 12.89
N GLN A 8 -29.68 -17.88 13.80
CA GLN A 8 -28.97 -16.60 13.77
C GLN A 8 -27.87 -16.61 14.82
N ASP A 9 -26.96 -17.58 14.71
CA ASP A 9 -25.60 -17.41 15.20
C ASP A 9 -24.99 -16.28 14.38
N THR A 10 -25.23 -15.08 14.90
CA THR A 10 -24.54 -13.85 14.59
C THR A 10 -23.05 -14.19 14.52
N ARG A 11 -22.49 -14.38 13.32
CA ARG A 11 -21.05 -14.60 13.16
C ARG A 11 -20.37 -13.51 13.97
N SER A 12 -19.59 -13.90 14.98
CA SER A 12 -18.94 -12.93 15.83
C SER A 12 -18.15 -11.96 14.93
N PRO A 13 -18.12 -10.65 15.23
CA PRO A 13 -17.36 -9.69 14.43
C PRO A 13 -15.90 -10.14 14.22
N MET A 14 -15.33 -10.82 15.22
CA MET A 14 -14.00 -11.40 15.15
C MET A 14 -13.88 -12.56 14.15
N THR A 15 -14.87 -13.46 14.07
CA THR A 15 -14.90 -14.54 13.07
C THR A 15 -14.98 -13.98 11.65
N THR A 16 -15.74 -12.91 11.45
CA THR A 16 -15.83 -12.23 10.15
C THR A 16 -14.47 -11.64 9.76
N LEU A 17 -13.76 -11.01 10.69
CA LEU A 17 -12.43 -10.46 10.45
C LEU A 17 -11.40 -11.56 10.14
N GLN A 18 -11.40 -12.65 10.91
CA GLN A 18 -10.49 -13.78 10.72
C GLN A 18 -10.67 -14.49 9.37
N GLN A 19 -11.91 -14.51 8.84
CA GLN A 19 -12.23 -15.12 7.55
C GLN A 19 -12.12 -14.14 6.37
N MET A 20 -11.83 -12.86 6.63
CA MET A 20 -11.74 -11.87 5.56
C MET A 20 -10.44 -12.07 4.77
N PRO A 21 -10.51 -12.15 3.44
CA PRO A 21 -9.30 -12.23 2.62
C PRO A 21 -8.40 -11.01 2.86
N ALA A 22 -7.08 -11.23 2.99
CA ALA A 22 -6.14 -10.16 3.26
C ALA A 22 -6.23 -9.02 2.23
N LEU A 23 -6.36 -9.34 0.94
CA LEU A 23 -6.53 -8.34 -0.12
C LEU A 23 -7.79 -7.49 0.06
N VAL A 24 -8.88 -8.06 0.58
CA VAL A 24 -10.11 -7.28 0.86
C VAL A 24 -9.90 -6.31 2.01
N VAL A 25 -9.14 -6.72 3.04
CA VAL A 25 -8.78 -5.82 4.14
C VAL A 25 -7.88 -4.69 3.62
N LEU A 26 -6.84 -5.01 2.86
CA LEU A 26 -5.91 -4.03 2.30
C LEU A 26 -6.57 -3.06 1.33
N GLU A 27 -7.52 -3.53 0.52
CA GLU A 27 -8.30 -2.67 -0.38
C GLU A 27 -9.17 -1.66 0.39
N ARG A 28 -9.70 -2.07 1.55
CA ARG A 28 -10.57 -1.23 2.39
C ARG A 28 -9.79 -0.31 3.35
N PHE A 29 -8.47 -0.44 3.41
CA PHE A 29 -7.66 0.41 4.27
C PHE A 29 -7.67 1.85 3.74
N PRO A 30 -7.94 2.86 4.60
CA PRO A 30 -8.09 4.25 4.16
C PRO A 30 -6.75 4.94 3.87
N VAL A 31 -5.63 4.24 4.09
CA VAL A 31 -4.29 4.74 3.76
C VAL A 31 -3.83 4.09 2.46
N PRO A 32 -3.05 4.80 1.63
CA PRO A 32 -2.39 4.22 0.46
C PRO A 32 -1.56 2.99 0.82
N VAL A 33 -1.78 1.87 0.13
CA VAL A 33 -1.03 0.61 0.32
C VAL A 33 -0.57 0.06 -1.02
N LEU A 34 0.70 -0.38 -1.07
CA LEU A 34 1.34 -1.02 -2.22
C LEU A 34 2.02 -2.34 -1.80
N ALA A 35 1.89 -3.38 -2.61
CA ALA A 35 2.64 -4.62 -2.48
C ALA A 35 3.52 -4.84 -3.72
N ILE A 36 4.79 -5.16 -3.49
CA ILE A 36 5.82 -5.25 -4.53
C ILE A 36 6.54 -6.60 -4.41
N ALA A 37 6.84 -7.22 -5.53
CA ALA A 37 7.67 -8.42 -5.64
C ALA A 37 9.17 -8.08 -5.66
N GLU A 38 10.03 -9.07 -5.42
CA GLU A 38 11.50 -8.91 -5.45
C GLU A 38 12.05 -8.34 -6.75
N ASP A 39 11.40 -8.62 -7.88
CA ASP A 39 11.77 -8.10 -9.21
C ASP A 39 11.32 -6.65 -9.45
N GLY A 40 10.67 -6.01 -8.47
CA GLY A 40 10.12 -4.66 -8.58
C GLY A 40 8.76 -4.59 -9.27
N SER A 41 8.11 -5.72 -9.55
CA SER A 41 6.74 -5.76 -10.08
C SER A 41 5.73 -5.37 -9.00
N ILE A 42 4.78 -4.50 -9.35
CA ILE A 42 3.68 -4.12 -8.46
C ILE A 42 2.61 -5.22 -8.49
N LEU A 43 2.46 -5.93 -7.37
CA LEU A 43 1.50 -7.02 -7.23
C LEU A 43 0.11 -6.50 -6.86
N PHE A 44 0.06 -5.45 -6.03
CA PHE A 44 -1.16 -4.89 -5.50
C PHE A 44 -1.00 -3.41 -5.20
N ALA A 45 -2.02 -2.62 -5.51
CA ALA A 45 -2.20 -1.24 -5.07
C ALA A 45 -3.68 -1.08 -4.71
N ASN A 46 -3.97 -0.55 -3.52
CA ASN A 46 -5.36 -0.25 -3.16
C ASN A 46 -5.86 1.02 -3.84
N SER A 47 -7.16 1.26 -3.75
CA SER A 47 -7.80 2.47 -4.28
C SER A 47 -7.18 3.76 -3.73
N ALA A 48 -6.83 3.82 -2.44
CA ALA A 48 -6.21 5.01 -1.84
C ALA A 48 -4.84 5.34 -2.46
N PHE A 49 -4.00 4.34 -2.76
CA PHE A 49 -2.73 4.57 -3.46
C PHE A 49 -2.96 5.01 -4.90
N ALA A 50 -3.91 4.36 -5.59
CA ALA A 50 -4.24 4.69 -6.97
C ALA A 50 -4.73 6.14 -7.09
N GLU A 51 -5.61 6.58 -6.17
CA GLU A 51 -6.07 7.97 -6.06
C GLU A 51 -4.92 8.94 -5.79
N MET A 52 -4.01 8.61 -4.86
CA MET A 52 -2.85 9.44 -4.52
C MET A 52 -1.94 9.70 -5.73
N VAL A 53 -1.73 8.71 -6.62
CA VAL A 53 -0.94 8.89 -7.86
C VAL A 53 -1.78 9.25 -9.08
N GLY A 54 -3.10 9.42 -8.92
CA GLY A 54 -4.04 9.78 -9.98
C GLY A 54 -4.33 8.68 -11.01
N HIS A 55 -3.83 7.47 -10.80
CA HIS A 55 -4.01 6.35 -11.71
C HIS A 55 -5.17 5.44 -11.30
N SER A 56 -5.63 4.58 -12.20
CA SER A 56 -6.48 3.45 -11.79
C SER A 56 -5.61 2.35 -11.16
N ALA A 57 -6.17 1.53 -10.26
CA ALA A 57 -5.43 0.43 -9.65
C ALA A 57 -4.88 -0.56 -10.70
N GLU A 58 -5.58 -0.76 -11.81
CA GLU A 58 -5.11 -1.60 -12.93
C GLU A 58 -3.92 -0.94 -13.65
N SER A 59 -3.98 0.37 -13.88
CA SER A 59 -2.87 1.11 -14.47
C SER A 59 -1.63 1.06 -13.59
N VAL A 60 -1.78 1.22 -12.26
CA VAL A 60 -0.67 1.13 -11.31
C VAL A 60 0.01 -0.25 -11.37
N LYS A 61 -0.75 -1.33 -11.47
CA LYS A 61 -0.20 -2.70 -11.59
C LYS A 61 0.52 -2.95 -12.91
N ALA A 62 0.17 -2.23 -13.97
CA ALA A 62 0.83 -2.33 -15.26
C ALA A 62 2.16 -1.57 -15.33
N LEU A 63 2.39 -0.65 -14.38
CA LEU A 63 3.64 0.10 -14.24
C LEU A 63 4.66 -0.70 -13.43
N LYS A 64 5.93 -0.48 -13.71
CA LYS A 64 7.02 -0.93 -12.84
C LYS A 64 7.22 0.03 -11.69
N PHE A 65 7.75 -0.48 -10.57
CA PHE A 65 8.13 0.34 -9.43
C PHE A 65 9.02 1.54 -9.82
N ALA A 66 10.02 1.34 -10.67
CA ALA A 66 10.90 2.41 -11.15
C ALA A 66 10.22 3.46 -12.05
N GLU A 67 9.04 3.18 -12.61
CA GLU A 67 8.29 4.16 -13.42
C GLU A 67 7.44 5.10 -12.54
N ILE A 68 7.09 4.66 -11.33
CA ILE A 68 6.34 5.47 -10.36
C ILE A 68 7.29 6.20 -9.43
N PHE A 69 8.41 5.59 -9.04
CA PHE A 69 9.35 6.14 -8.07
C PHE A 69 10.48 6.88 -8.77
N HIS A 70 10.56 8.20 -8.58
CA HIS A 70 11.51 9.07 -9.30
C HIS A 70 12.92 9.10 -8.68
N SER A 71 13.04 8.95 -7.35
CA SER A 71 14.29 9.17 -6.61
C SER A 71 14.63 8.00 -5.67
N LEU A 72 14.77 6.80 -6.22
CA LEU A 72 15.35 5.68 -5.48
C LEU A 72 16.87 5.74 -5.56
N PRO A 73 17.62 5.37 -4.51
CA PRO A 73 19.06 5.15 -4.64
C PRO A 73 19.31 4.01 -5.65
N ASP A 74 20.13 4.30 -6.67
CA ASP A 74 20.34 3.49 -7.89
C ASP A 74 20.79 2.04 -7.71
N ASP A 75 21.11 1.59 -6.48
CA ASP A 75 21.83 0.33 -6.22
C ASP A 75 21.08 -0.66 -5.29
N GLU A 76 19.82 -0.37 -4.92
CA GLU A 76 19.03 -1.25 -4.04
C GLU A 76 17.81 -1.86 -4.76
N SER A 77 17.60 -3.17 -4.56
CA SER A 77 16.38 -3.84 -5.04
C SER A 77 15.14 -3.16 -4.44
N ALA A 78 14.03 -3.09 -5.19
CA ALA A 78 12.80 -2.43 -4.72
C ALA A 78 12.32 -2.98 -3.36
N VAL A 79 12.49 -4.29 -3.14
CA VAL A 79 12.19 -4.94 -1.86
C VAL A 79 13.20 -4.56 -0.78
N SER A 80 14.49 -4.48 -1.09
CA SER A 80 15.49 -3.95 -0.16
C SER A 80 15.15 -2.52 0.25
N VAL A 81 14.76 -1.65 -0.69
CA VAL A 81 14.38 -0.27 -0.38
C VAL A 81 13.18 -0.25 0.57
N VAL A 82 12.12 -0.98 0.24
CA VAL A 82 10.90 -1.03 1.07
C VAL A 82 11.15 -1.65 2.45
N ARG A 83 12.07 -2.63 2.56
CA ARG A 83 12.39 -3.30 3.83
C ARG A 83 13.37 -2.51 4.70
N ALA A 84 14.41 -1.93 4.10
CA ALA A 84 15.48 -1.24 4.79
C ALA A 84 15.11 0.20 5.17
N ASN A 85 14.26 0.85 4.38
CA ASN A 85 14.01 2.28 4.50
C ASN A 85 12.63 2.58 5.11
N ALA A 86 12.47 2.22 6.39
CA ALA A 86 11.36 2.75 7.19
C ALA A 86 11.46 4.28 7.28
N GLU A 87 10.37 4.99 7.02
CA GLU A 87 10.26 6.47 7.12
C GLU A 87 10.93 7.27 5.98
N LEU A 88 11.35 6.61 4.90
CA LEU A 88 11.87 7.32 3.73
C LEU A 88 10.77 8.11 3.05
N VAL A 89 11.09 9.38 2.77
CA VAL A 89 10.29 10.24 1.90
C VAL A 89 10.67 9.92 0.46
N VAL A 90 9.69 9.47 -0.31
CA VAL A 90 9.83 9.11 -1.71
C VAL A 90 9.07 10.10 -2.59
N ASP A 91 9.63 10.39 -3.74
CA ASP A 91 9.00 11.22 -4.77
C ASP A 91 8.33 10.28 -5.80
N LEU A 92 7.01 10.32 -5.86
CA LEU A 92 6.17 9.52 -6.75
C LEU A 92 5.70 10.37 -7.94
N VAL A 93 5.69 9.79 -9.13
CA VAL A 93 5.17 10.45 -10.33
C VAL A 93 3.65 10.26 -10.39
N HIS A 94 2.92 11.36 -10.34
CA HIS A 94 1.47 11.39 -10.56
C HIS A 94 1.16 11.32 -12.07
N ARG A 95 -0.05 10.90 -12.44
CA ARG A 95 -0.45 10.73 -13.86
C ARG A 95 -0.28 11.97 -14.72
N ASP A 96 -0.39 13.16 -14.12
CA ASP A 96 -0.26 14.45 -14.79
C ASP A 96 1.20 14.94 -14.87
N ARG A 97 2.15 14.09 -14.42
CA ARG A 97 3.59 14.33 -14.32
C ARG A 97 4.02 15.26 -13.19
N SER A 98 3.12 15.66 -12.29
CA SER A 98 3.51 16.28 -11.02
C SER A 98 4.14 15.24 -10.09
N ILE A 99 4.87 15.72 -9.08
CA ILE A 99 5.50 14.88 -8.07
C ILE A 99 4.63 14.90 -6.81
N VAL A 100 4.25 13.71 -6.36
CA VAL A 100 3.60 13.48 -5.06
C VAL A 100 4.66 12.99 -4.10
N ARG A 101 4.92 13.77 -3.06
CA ARG A 101 5.91 13.42 -2.05
C ARG A 101 5.21 12.65 -0.95
N ALA A 102 5.62 11.40 -0.74
CA ALA A 102 4.99 10.53 0.23
C ALA A 102 6.02 9.92 1.18
N ARG A 103 5.66 9.81 2.46
CA ARG A 103 6.44 9.05 3.44
C ARG A 103 6.02 7.59 3.42
N MET A 104 6.97 6.69 3.22
CA MET A 104 6.75 5.26 3.24
C MET A 104 6.86 4.71 4.67
N SER A 105 5.91 3.85 5.07
CA SER A 105 5.97 3.13 6.34
C SER A 105 7.06 2.05 6.32
N LYS A 106 7.49 1.61 7.50
CA LYS A 106 8.23 0.33 7.60
C LYS A 106 7.40 -0.78 6.96
N SER A 107 8.05 -1.70 6.24
CA SER A 107 7.33 -2.82 5.65
C SER A 107 6.59 -3.62 6.71
N ALA A 108 5.33 -3.98 6.43
CA ALA A 108 4.52 -4.79 7.34
C ALA A 108 4.83 -6.30 7.24
N LEU A 109 5.48 -6.73 6.15
CA LEU A 109 5.92 -8.11 5.91
C LEU A 109 7.45 -8.16 6.07
N LEU A 110 7.90 -8.36 7.31
CA LEU A 110 9.31 -8.29 7.73
C LEU A 110 10.02 -9.64 7.81
N ARG A 111 9.39 -10.76 7.44
CA ARG A 111 10.13 -12.04 7.44
C ARG A 111 11.07 -12.05 6.24
N GLY A 112 12.34 -12.34 6.50
CA GLY A 112 13.41 -12.32 5.49
C GLY A 112 13.09 -13.09 4.21
N ASP A 113 12.32 -14.18 4.32
CA ASP A 113 11.95 -15.05 3.20
C ASP A 113 10.61 -14.71 2.52
N ASP A 114 9.92 -13.64 2.92
CA ASP A 114 8.65 -13.28 2.26
C ASP A 114 8.94 -12.77 0.83
N PRO A 115 8.36 -13.36 -0.23
CA PRO A 115 8.60 -12.93 -1.62
C PRO A 115 7.93 -11.59 -1.97
N VAL A 116 7.29 -10.95 -0.99
CA VAL A 116 6.47 -9.74 -1.17
C VAL A 116 6.81 -8.75 -0.05
N ALA A 117 7.03 -7.49 -0.44
CA ALA A 117 7.10 -6.37 0.49
C ALA A 117 5.78 -5.59 0.45
N LEU A 118 5.21 -5.30 1.62
CA LEU A 118 4.00 -4.47 1.76
C LEU A 118 4.39 -3.15 2.43
N ALA A 119 4.00 -2.03 1.84
CA ALA A 119 4.22 -0.68 2.37
C ALA A 119 2.93 0.12 2.37
N ALA A 120 2.76 0.94 3.41
CA ALA A 120 1.76 2.01 3.42
C ALA A 120 2.45 3.34 3.16
N PHE A 121 1.72 4.30 2.56
CA PHE A 121 2.23 5.63 2.26
C PHE A 121 1.39 6.68 2.96
N HIS A 122 2.06 7.76 3.36
CA HIS A 122 1.43 8.97 3.85
C HIS A 122 1.79 10.11 2.92
N ASP A 123 0.80 10.67 2.25
CA ASP A 123 0.99 11.83 1.39
C ASP A 123 1.41 13.04 2.24
N LEU A 124 2.55 13.65 1.89
CA LEU A 124 3.08 14.84 2.53
C LEU A 124 2.88 16.10 1.69
N THR A 125 2.24 15.97 0.53
CA THR A 125 2.09 17.06 -0.44
C THR A 125 1.37 18.26 0.17
N GLU A 126 0.45 18.09 1.11
CA GLU A 126 -0.19 19.21 1.83
C GLU A 126 0.62 19.70 3.05
N GLN A 127 1.42 18.86 3.69
CA GLN A 127 2.14 19.20 4.94
C GLN A 127 3.39 20.04 4.70
N LEU A 128 4.04 19.88 3.54
CA LEU A 128 5.28 20.60 3.23
C LEU A 128 5.07 22.07 2.83
N TRP A 129 3.83 22.50 2.55
CA TRP A 129 3.53 23.92 2.34
C TRP A 129 3.47 24.73 3.64
N VAL A 130 3.40 24.07 4.80
CA VAL A 130 3.25 24.74 6.10
C VAL A 130 4.60 24.96 6.79
N GLU A 131 5.64 24.20 6.45
CA GLU A 131 6.99 24.35 7.04
C GLU A 131 7.89 25.40 6.35
N GLU A 132 7.41 26.07 5.29
CA GLU A 132 8.12 27.15 4.59
C GLU A 132 7.63 28.58 4.94
N LEU A 133 6.85 28.76 6.02
CA LEU A 133 6.32 30.06 6.47
C LEU A 133 6.82 30.47 7.88
#